data_AF-A0A9D1L3F0-F1
#
_entry.id   AF-A0A9D1L3F0-F1
#
_cell.length_a   1.000
_cell.length_b   1.000
_cell.length_c   1.000
_cell.angle_alpha   90.00
_cell.angle_beta   90.00
_cell.angle_gamma   90.00
#
_symmetry.space_group_name_H-M   'P 1'
#
loop_
_entity.id
_entity.type
_entity.pdbx_description
1 polymer ?
#
loop_
_entity_poly.entity_id
_entity_poly.type
_entity_poly.pdbx_seq_one_letter_code
_entity_poly.pdbx_strand_id
1 'polypeptide(L)'
;MKKVERELCNIVKDLEGNLIGIGLAEPKLLDKIERNDKITECTLLNDQTGELNKEQSGRTKKLNIRKLRKKFKKKRIDTIICATEEIALYTKTFVKDSIYITKGTIYFYGEDLDLLENIQEKYKRYQVSTKQEKYGQSYLYVVEVKDAKNHRIKEIGYYIKDTVMNGVDYLSDYLVH
;
A
#
# COMPACT_ATOMS: atom_id res chain seq x y z
N MET A 1 12.86 -14.51 7.00
CA MET A 1 11.42 -14.72 6.81
C MET A 1 10.61 -14.64 8.10
N LYS A 2 10.11 -13.43 8.38
CA LYS A 2 9.10 -13.12 9.39
C LYS A 2 7.81 -13.92 9.11
N LYS A 3 6.96 -14.10 10.11
CA LYS A 3 5.69 -14.86 9.95
C LYS A 3 4.79 -14.24 8.87
N VAL A 4 4.69 -12.90 8.84
CA VAL A 4 3.89 -12.17 7.85
C VAL A 4 4.39 -12.38 6.41
N GLU A 5 5.70 -12.46 6.19
CA GLU A 5 6.28 -12.72 4.86
C GLU A 5 5.95 -14.12 4.36
N ARG A 6 5.84 -15.11 5.26
CA ARG A 6 5.38 -16.46 4.88
C ARG A 6 3.94 -16.43 4.41
N GLU A 7 3.11 -15.66 5.09
CA GLU A 7 1.72 -15.48 4.70
C GLU A 7 1.61 -14.80 3.34
N LEU A 8 2.36 -13.73 3.12
CA LEU A 8 2.43 -13.07 1.82
C LEU A 8 2.89 -14.04 0.72
N CYS A 9 3.85 -14.93 1.00
CA CYS A 9 4.24 -15.98 0.05
C CYS A 9 3.12 -16.98 -0.26
N ASN A 10 2.18 -17.21 0.67
CA ASN A 10 1.01 -18.05 0.41
C ASN A 10 0.00 -17.31 -0.44
N ILE A 11 -0.33 -16.06 -0.06
CA ILE A 11 -1.23 -15.18 -0.82
C ILE A 11 -0.77 -15.06 -2.27
N VAL A 12 0.54 -14.83 -2.49
CA VAL A 12 1.12 -14.66 -3.83
C VAL A 12 0.87 -15.86 -4.75
N LYS A 13 0.73 -17.09 -4.24
CA LYS A 13 0.46 -18.27 -5.09
C LYS A 13 -0.89 -18.20 -5.80
N ASP A 14 -1.86 -17.53 -5.17
CA ASP A 14 -3.23 -17.47 -5.64
C ASP A 14 -3.55 -16.13 -6.34
N LEU A 15 -2.58 -15.21 -6.40
CA LEU A 15 -2.76 -13.94 -7.10
C LEU A 15 -2.78 -14.13 -8.61
N GLU A 16 -3.65 -13.35 -9.26
CA GLU A 16 -3.80 -13.31 -10.72
C GLU A 16 -3.89 -11.86 -11.19
N GLY A 17 -3.46 -11.59 -12.42
CA GLY A 17 -3.57 -10.28 -13.05
C GLY A 17 -2.39 -9.35 -12.77
N ASN A 18 -2.66 -8.08 -12.47
CA ASN A 18 -1.64 -7.04 -12.33
C ASN A 18 -1.34 -6.75 -10.85
N LEU A 19 -0.06 -6.72 -10.49
CA LEU A 19 0.44 -6.51 -9.13
C LEU A 19 1.30 -5.23 -9.05
N ILE A 20 1.10 -4.45 -7.98
CA ILE A 20 2.08 -3.46 -7.52
C ILE A 20 2.65 -3.91 -6.18
N GLY A 21 3.97 -4.04 -6.09
CA GLY A 21 4.69 -4.22 -4.82
C GLY A 21 5.33 -2.91 -4.37
N ILE A 22 5.21 -2.55 -3.10
CA ILE A 22 5.80 -1.34 -2.52
C ILE A 22 6.57 -1.74 -1.26
N GLY A 23 7.87 -1.45 -1.21
CA GLY A 23 8.73 -1.81 -0.07
C GLY A 23 8.99 -3.31 0.07
N LEU A 24 8.87 -4.07 -1.02
CA LEU A 24 9.11 -5.51 -0.97
C LEU A 24 10.61 -5.74 -1.00
N ALA A 25 11.15 -6.20 0.13
CA ALA A 25 12.58 -6.45 0.31
C ALA A 25 12.94 -7.94 0.49
N GLU A 26 12.02 -8.79 0.97
CA GLU A 26 12.32 -10.20 1.24
C GLU A 26 12.52 -11.00 -0.07
N PRO A 27 13.72 -11.56 -0.33
CA PRO A 27 14.02 -12.22 -1.60
C PRO A 27 13.08 -13.38 -1.93
N LYS A 28 12.70 -14.17 -0.91
CA LYS A 28 11.79 -15.32 -1.10
C LYS A 28 10.40 -14.91 -1.58
N LEU A 29 9.92 -13.74 -1.17
CA LEU A 29 8.64 -13.21 -1.62
C LEU A 29 8.76 -12.75 -3.08
N LEU A 30 9.85 -12.07 -3.42
CA LEU A 30 10.13 -11.62 -4.79
C LEU A 30 10.25 -12.82 -5.75
N ASP A 31 10.98 -13.86 -5.37
CA ASP A 31 11.09 -15.11 -6.14
C ASP A 31 9.73 -15.77 -6.38
N LYS A 32 8.83 -15.72 -5.38
CA LYS A 32 7.47 -16.26 -5.48
C LYS A 32 6.60 -15.45 -6.42
N ILE A 33 6.75 -14.13 -6.43
CA ILE A 33 6.05 -13.24 -7.36
C ILE A 33 6.52 -13.50 -8.79
N GLU A 34 7.84 -13.59 -9.01
CA GLU A 34 8.42 -13.80 -10.34
C GLU A 34 8.02 -15.15 -10.96
N ARG A 35 7.92 -16.19 -10.12
CA ARG A 35 7.56 -17.55 -10.58
C ARG A 35 6.06 -17.78 -10.75
N ASN A 36 5.21 -16.83 -10.37
CA ASN A 36 3.77 -16.97 -10.56
C ASN A 36 3.37 -16.48 -11.97
N ASP A 37 3.11 -17.43 -12.86
CA ASP A 37 2.72 -17.21 -14.26
C ASP A 37 1.35 -16.52 -14.42
N LYS A 38 0.51 -16.56 -13.40
CA LYS A 38 -0.79 -15.86 -13.37
C LYS A 38 -0.65 -14.36 -13.15
N ILE A 39 0.52 -13.88 -12.68
CA ILE A 39 0.82 -12.46 -12.55
C ILE A 39 1.31 -11.93 -13.92
N THR A 40 0.39 -11.30 -14.63
CA THR A 40 0.61 -10.80 -16.00
C THR A 40 1.46 -9.52 -16.08
N GLU A 41 1.40 -8.66 -15.06
CA GLU A 41 2.21 -7.43 -14.98
C GLU A 41 2.57 -7.19 -13.51
N CYS A 42 3.86 -7.03 -13.21
CA CYS A 42 4.33 -6.66 -11.88
C CYS A 42 5.10 -5.34 -11.93
N THR A 43 4.80 -4.43 -11.01
CA THR A 43 5.55 -3.18 -10.80
C THR A 43 6.01 -3.08 -9.36
N LEU A 44 7.32 -3.10 -9.13
CA LEU A 44 7.94 -2.95 -7.81
C LEU A 44 8.42 -1.52 -7.56
N LEU A 45 8.05 -0.95 -6.41
CA LEU A 45 8.35 0.40 -5.95
C LEU A 45 9.10 0.33 -4.62
N ASN A 46 10.42 0.49 -4.65
CA ASN A 46 11.25 0.61 -3.45
C ASN A 46 11.89 2.01 -3.48
N ASP A 47 11.69 2.82 -2.44
CA ASP A 47 12.15 4.22 -2.44
C ASP A 47 13.12 4.48 -1.29
N GLN A 48 14.37 3.96 -1.36
CA GLN A 48 15.48 4.50 -0.52
C GLN A 48 16.87 4.52 -1.16
N THR A 49 17.13 3.97 -2.35
CA THR A 49 18.43 4.18 -3.01
C THR A 49 18.28 4.52 -4.49
N GLY A 50 19.00 5.58 -4.86
CA GLY A 50 19.19 6.07 -6.22
C GLY A 50 19.81 5.06 -7.18
N GLU A 51 20.05 3.81 -6.79
CA GLU A 51 20.73 2.83 -7.62
C GLU A 51 20.09 1.46 -7.41
N LEU A 52 19.52 0.91 -8.49
CA LEU A 52 19.46 -0.53 -8.65
C LEU A 52 20.39 -0.84 -9.80
N ASN A 53 21.44 -1.59 -9.46
CA ASN A 53 22.40 -2.14 -10.38
C ASN A 53 21.69 -2.69 -11.62
N LYS A 54 22.21 -2.31 -12.78
CA LYS A 54 22.02 -3.06 -14.00
C LYS A 54 22.48 -4.48 -13.72
N GLU A 55 21.55 -5.41 -13.59
CA GLU A 55 21.61 -6.76 -14.15
C GLU A 55 20.41 -7.56 -13.63
N GLN A 56 19.78 -8.30 -14.56
CA GLN A 56 18.64 -9.21 -14.36
C GLN A 56 17.23 -8.59 -14.44
N SER A 57 16.81 -8.38 -15.70
CA SER A 57 15.53 -8.84 -16.27
C SER A 57 14.25 -8.68 -15.42
N GLY A 58 13.62 -7.49 -15.42
CA GLY A 58 12.21 -7.36 -15.01
C GLY A 58 11.76 -5.99 -14.50
N ARG A 59 11.64 -4.98 -15.37
CA ARG A 59 10.87 -3.72 -15.19
C ARG A 59 10.79 -3.07 -13.79
N THR A 60 11.90 -2.95 -13.06
CA THR A 60 11.91 -2.11 -11.85
C THR A 60 11.93 -0.63 -12.25
N LYS A 61 10.79 0.06 -12.13
CA LYS A 61 10.68 1.50 -12.41
C LYS A 61 10.44 2.25 -11.11
N LYS A 62 11.41 3.10 -10.71
CA LYS A 62 11.24 4.09 -9.63
C LYS A 62 9.98 4.91 -9.89
N LEU A 63 8.98 4.79 -9.02
CA LEU A 63 7.72 5.52 -9.13
C LEU A 63 7.49 6.23 -7.82
N ASN A 64 7.43 7.55 -7.89
CA ASN A 64 7.04 8.36 -6.75
C ASN A 64 5.59 8.03 -6.37
N ILE A 65 5.37 7.51 -5.15
CA ILE A 65 4.07 7.10 -4.62
C ILE A 65 2.98 8.17 -4.80
N ARG A 66 3.36 9.47 -4.80
CA ARG A 66 2.44 10.60 -5.03
C ARG A 66 1.89 10.70 -6.46
N LYS A 67 2.44 9.94 -7.41
CA LYS A 67 2.07 9.96 -8.85
C LYS A 67 1.35 8.68 -9.29
N LEU A 68 0.91 7.83 -8.37
CA LEU A 68 0.22 6.57 -8.69
C LEU A 68 -1.00 6.78 -9.61
N ARG A 69 -1.90 7.71 -9.27
CA ARG A 69 -3.07 8.04 -10.12
C ARG A 69 -2.71 8.55 -11.52
N LYS A 70 -1.57 9.23 -11.67
CA LYS A 70 -1.13 9.74 -12.99
C LYS A 70 -0.62 8.63 -13.89
N LYS A 71 0.07 7.64 -13.30
CA LYS A 71 0.67 6.53 -14.04
C LYS A 71 -0.32 5.40 -14.32
N PHE A 72 -1.17 5.08 -13.34
CA PHE A 72 -2.12 3.98 -13.46
C PHE A 72 -3.52 4.51 -13.68
N LYS A 73 -4.18 3.98 -14.72
CA LYS A 73 -5.58 4.29 -15.02
C LYS A 73 -6.51 3.76 -13.92
N LYS A 74 -7.71 4.31 -13.86
CA LYS A 74 -8.77 3.91 -12.92
C LYS A 74 -8.98 2.39 -12.96
N LYS A 75 -9.00 1.74 -11.79
CA LYS A 75 -9.38 0.34 -11.60
C LYS A 75 -8.62 -0.65 -12.51
N ARG A 76 -7.35 -0.36 -12.82
CA ARG A 76 -6.50 -1.21 -13.67
C ARG A 76 -5.73 -2.28 -12.88
N ILE A 77 -5.43 -2.02 -11.61
CA ILE A 77 -4.58 -2.89 -10.79
C ILE A 77 -5.43 -3.91 -10.05
N ASP A 78 -5.08 -5.19 -10.15
CA ASP A 78 -5.77 -6.27 -9.45
C ASP A 78 -5.36 -6.27 -7.97
N THR A 79 -4.05 -6.24 -7.70
CA THR A 79 -3.51 -6.34 -6.34
C THR A 79 -2.42 -5.29 -6.05
N ILE A 80 -2.41 -4.77 -4.83
CA ILE A 80 -1.27 -4.03 -4.27
C ILE A 80 -0.78 -4.75 -3.02
N ILE A 81 0.53 -4.93 -2.87
CA ILE A 81 1.18 -5.33 -1.62
C ILE A 81 2.12 -4.20 -1.19
N CYS A 82 1.99 -3.72 0.04
CA CYS A 82 2.65 -2.51 0.52
C CYS A 82 3.19 -2.68 1.94
N ALA A 83 4.49 -2.44 2.12
CA ALA A 83 5.06 -2.16 3.43
C ALA A 83 4.49 -0.82 3.94
N THR A 84 4.01 -0.76 5.17
CA THR A 84 3.38 0.47 5.71
C THR A 84 4.39 1.60 5.86
N GLU A 85 5.63 1.27 6.18
CA GLU A 85 6.73 2.21 6.43
C GLU A 85 7.01 3.08 5.18
N GLU A 86 6.91 2.49 3.98
CA GLU A 86 7.15 3.21 2.71
C GLU A 86 6.12 4.30 2.40
N ILE A 87 4.92 4.17 2.97
CA ILE A 87 3.83 5.12 2.71
C ILE A 87 3.59 6.06 3.89
N ALA A 88 4.32 5.95 5.00
CA ALA A 88 4.04 6.66 6.24
C ALA A 88 3.84 8.18 6.03
N LEU A 89 4.73 8.81 5.26
CA LEU A 89 4.67 10.25 4.93
C LEU A 89 3.57 10.61 3.93
N TYR A 90 3.02 9.63 3.21
CA TYR A 90 2.06 9.82 2.11
C TYR A 90 0.74 9.09 2.32
N THR A 91 0.47 8.55 3.52
CA THR A 91 -0.68 7.70 3.84
C THR A 91 -1.99 8.24 3.28
N LYS A 92 -2.26 9.52 3.52
CA LYS A 92 -3.47 10.20 3.05
C LYS A 92 -3.62 10.20 1.52
N THR A 93 -2.55 10.52 0.80
CA THR A 93 -2.56 10.54 -0.67
C THR A 93 -2.61 9.12 -1.20
N PHE A 94 -1.84 8.21 -0.60
CA PHE A 94 -1.77 6.82 -0.99
C PHE A 94 -3.13 6.13 -0.89
N VAL A 95 -3.82 6.19 0.26
CA VAL A 95 -5.13 5.56 0.47
C VAL A 95 -6.14 6.01 -0.59
N LYS A 96 -6.17 7.31 -0.88
CA LYS A 96 -7.04 7.87 -1.91
C LYS A 96 -6.67 7.35 -3.30
N ASP A 97 -5.38 7.27 -3.60
CA ASP A 97 -4.86 6.89 -4.90
C ASP A 97 -5.00 5.38 -5.17
N SER A 98 -4.74 4.55 -4.16
CA SER A 98 -4.88 3.10 -4.21
C SER A 98 -6.32 2.67 -4.45
N ILE A 99 -7.30 3.28 -3.77
CA ILE A 99 -8.75 3.05 -4.02
C ILE A 99 -9.13 3.32 -5.47
N TYR A 100 -8.54 4.35 -6.08
CA TYR A 100 -8.85 4.74 -7.45
C TYR A 100 -8.29 3.77 -8.49
N ILE A 101 -7.04 3.33 -8.31
CA ILE A 101 -6.32 2.51 -9.29
C ILE A 101 -6.59 1.01 -9.14
N THR A 102 -6.96 0.54 -7.94
CA THR A 102 -7.09 -0.88 -7.63
C THR A 102 -8.54 -1.35 -7.67
N LYS A 103 -8.79 -2.49 -8.30
CA LYS A 103 -10.13 -3.13 -8.39
C LYS A 103 -10.29 -4.38 -7.52
N GLY A 104 -9.20 -5.04 -7.13
CA GLY A 104 -9.22 -6.23 -6.29
C GLY A 104 -8.88 -5.92 -4.83
N THR A 105 -7.66 -6.24 -4.41
CA THR A 105 -7.26 -6.26 -3.00
C THR A 105 -5.97 -5.48 -2.76
N ILE A 106 -5.88 -4.84 -1.59
CA ILE A 106 -4.68 -4.14 -1.12
C ILE A 106 -4.24 -4.80 0.18
N TYR A 107 -3.00 -5.27 0.22
CA TYR A 107 -2.35 -5.85 1.38
C TYR A 107 -1.34 -4.87 1.95
N PHE A 108 -1.53 -4.50 3.21
CA PHE A 108 -0.57 -3.73 4.00
C PHE A 108 0.11 -4.64 5.00
N TYR A 109 1.42 -4.53 5.14
CA TYR A 109 2.15 -5.21 6.20
C TYR A 109 3.17 -4.28 6.87
N GLY A 110 3.41 -4.49 8.15
CA GLY A 110 4.35 -3.70 8.94
C GLY A 110 4.27 -4.02 10.43
N GLU A 111 5.10 -3.38 11.23
CA GLU A 111 5.15 -3.59 12.70
C GLU A 111 4.51 -2.45 13.49
N ASP A 112 4.41 -1.27 12.89
CA ASP A 112 3.81 -0.08 13.49
C ASP A 112 2.28 -0.16 13.49
N LEU A 113 1.71 -0.42 14.68
CA LEU A 113 0.26 -0.54 14.87
C LEU A 113 -0.44 0.81 14.71
N ASP A 114 0.15 1.90 15.20
CA ASP A 114 -0.48 3.23 15.17
C ASP A 114 -0.59 3.73 13.72
N LEU A 115 0.45 3.50 12.92
CA LEU A 115 0.41 3.78 11.48
C LEU A 115 -0.65 2.94 10.76
N LEU A 116 -0.77 1.66 11.13
CA LEU A 116 -1.78 0.77 10.56
C LEU A 116 -3.21 1.21 10.90
N GLU A 117 -3.46 1.60 12.15
CA GLU A 117 -4.74 2.11 12.61
C GLU A 117 -5.10 3.42 11.88
N ASN A 118 -4.13 4.32 11.69
CA ASN A 118 -4.32 5.53 10.88
C ASN A 118 -4.71 5.18 9.42
N ILE A 119 -4.05 4.19 8.80
CA ILE A 119 -4.42 3.69 7.47
C ILE A 119 -5.87 3.17 7.47
N GLN A 120 -6.25 2.37 8.48
CA GLN A 120 -7.59 1.80 8.63
C GLN A 120 -8.68 2.87 8.71
N GLU A 121 -8.49 3.88 9.55
CA GLU A 121 -9.44 4.97 9.70
C GLU A 121 -9.71 5.70 8.38
N LYS A 122 -8.67 5.86 7.54
CA LYS A 122 -8.84 6.47 6.23
C LYS A 122 -9.60 5.56 5.27
N TYR A 123 -9.39 4.24 5.33
CA TYR A 123 -10.13 3.29 4.48
C TYR A 123 -11.61 3.15 4.86
N LYS A 124 -11.96 3.27 6.15
CA LYS A 124 -13.37 3.25 6.63
C LYS A 124 -14.27 4.25 5.87
N ARG A 125 -13.69 5.34 5.34
CA ARG A 125 -14.38 6.37 4.56
C ARG A 125 -14.98 5.86 3.24
N TYR A 126 -14.47 4.76 2.69
CA TYR A 126 -14.81 4.25 1.37
C TYR A 126 -15.77 3.05 1.38
N GLN A 127 -16.29 2.66 2.54
CA GLN A 127 -17.19 1.51 2.70
C GLN A 127 -16.62 0.21 2.11
N VAL A 128 -15.33 -0.03 2.35
CA VAL A 128 -14.60 -1.23 1.90
C VAL A 128 -14.66 -2.34 2.95
N SER A 129 -14.55 -3.59 2.49
CA SER A 129 -14.36 -4.75 3.36
C SER A 129 -12.89 -4.80 3.80
N THR A 130 -12.65 -5.05 5.09
CA THR A 130 -11.32 -4.98 5.68
C THR A 130 -11.09 -6.08 6.69
N LYS A 131 -9.89 -6.66 6.71
CA LYS A 131 -9.47 -7.69 7.67
C LYS A 131 -8.08 -7.35 8.21
N GLN A 132 -7.86 -7.54 9.52
CA GLN A 132 -6.54 -7.43 10.13
C GLN A 132 -6.18 -8.74 10.80
N GLU A 133 -4.95 -9.19 10.61
CA GLU A 133 -4.37 -10.35 11.28
C GLU A 133 -2.99 -10.01 11.84
N LYS A 134 -2.67 -10.57 13.02
CA LYS A 134 -1.38 -10.37 13.69
C LYS A 134 -0.50 -11.60 13.51
N TYR A 135 0.74 -11.39 13.09
CA TYR A 135 1.74 -12.41 12.81
C TYR A 135 3.02 -12.15 13.62
N GLY A 136 2.98 -12.47 14.92
CA GLY A 136 4.06 -12.12 15.84
C GLY A 136 4.03 -10.64 16.16
N GLN A 137 5.08 -9.90 15.82
CA GLN A 137 5.14 -8.44 15.98
C GLN A 137 4.62 -7.67 14.76
N SER A 138 4.47 -8.35 13.62
CA SER A 138 3.98 -7.72 12.40
C SER A 138 2.47 -7.92 12.26
N TYR A 139 1.83 -7.03 11.51
CA TYR A 139 0.43 -7.07 11.16
C TYR A 139 0.27 -7.22 9.66
N LEU A 140 -0.83 -7.85 9.25
CA LEU A 140 -1.31 -7.89 7.88
C LEU A 140 -2.70 -7.26 7.88
N TYR A 141 -2.88 -6.21 7.09
CA TYR A 141 -4.17 -5.54 6.90
C TYR A 141 -4.59 -5.63 5.44
N VAL A 142 -5.74 -6.24 5.22
CA VAL A 142 -6.30 -6.55 3.91
C VAL A 142 -7.47 -5.62 3.66
N VAL A 143 -7.49 -4.99 2.49
CA VAL A 143 -8.59 -4.12 2.03
C VAL A 143 -9.11 -4.61 0.69
N GLU A 144 -10.37 -5.00 0.65
CA GLU A 144 -11.07 -5.39 -0.57
C GLU A 144 -11.79 -4.17 -1.15
N VAL A 145 -11.35 -3.74 -2.34
CA VAL A 145 -11.78 -2.47 -2.95
C VAL A 145 -12.80 -2.64 -4.08
N LYS A 146 -13.35 -3.85 -4.25
CA LYS A 146 -14.34 -4.19 -5.28
C LYS A 146 -15.59 -3.32 -5.18
N ASP A 147 -16.09 -3.12 -3.97
CA ASP A 147 -17.34 -2.39 -3.69
C ASP A 147 -17.10 -0.95 -3.18
N ALA A 148 -15.87 -0.44 -3.29
CA ALA A 148 -15.49 0.87 -2.78
C ALA A 148 -16.33 2.00 -3.41
N LYS A 149 -17.02 2.79 -2.58
CA LYS A 149 -17.80 3.96 -3.03
C LYS A 149 -16.94 5.22 -2.99
N ASN A 150 -16.77 5.86 -4.16
CA ASN A 150 -16.04 7.12 -4.27
C ASN A 150 -17.00 8.31 -4.25
N HIS A 151 -17.04 9.04 -3.13
CA HIS A 151 -17.80 10.29 -3.01
C HIS A 151 -16.86 11.49 -3.14
N ARG A 152 -16.68 11.98 -4.38
CA ARG A 152 -15.74 13.08 -4.73
C ARG A 152 -15.83 14.32 -3.81
N ILE A 153 -17.03 14.69 -3.38
CA ILE A 153 -17.25 15.89 -2.55
C ILE A 153 -16.82 15.64 -1.10
N LYS A 154 -17.11 14.46 -0.55
CA LYS A 154 -16.68 14.09 0.82
C LYS A 154 -15.17 13.93 0.92
N GLU A 155 -14.51 13.50 -0.15
CA GLU A 155 -13.04 13.38 -0.22
C GLU A 155 -12.33 14.73 0.04
N ILE A 156 -12.89 15.85 -0.41
CA ILE A 156 -12.31 17.19 -0.20
C ILE A 156 -12.41 17.58 1.29
N GLY A 157 -13.57 17.38 1.91
CA GLY A 157 -13.77 17.66 3.33
C GLY A 157 -12.84 16.85 4.23
N TYR A 158 -12.68 15.56 3.95
CA TYR A 158 -11.73 14.72 4.67
C TYR A 158 -10.28 15.13 4.44
N TYR A 159 -9.94 15.59 3.23
CA TYR A 159 -8.62 16.11 2.96
C TYR A 159 -8.32 17.34 3.83
N ILE A 160 -9.25 18.29 3.95
CA ILE A 160 -9.04 19.48 4.78
C ILE A 160 -8.91 19.09 6.26
N LYS A 161 -9.83 18.25 6.78
CA LYS A 161 -9.80 17.80 8.17
C LYS A 161 -8.48 17.15 8.56
N ASP A 162 -8.00 16.21 7.75
CA ASP A 162 -6.73 15.50 8.02
C ASP A 162 -5.52 16.43 7.94
N THR A 163 -5.53 17.46 7.07
CA THR A 163 -4.44 18.44 7.02
C THR A 163 -4.42 19.32 8.25
N VAL A 164 -5.60 19.72 8.75
CA VAL A 164 -5.71 20.54 9.97
C VAL A 164 -5.31 19.73 11.20
N MET A 165 -5.76 18.47 11.34
CA MET A 165 -5.38 17.60 12.46
C MET A 165 -3.87 17.39 12.53
N ASN A 166 -3.24 16.97 11.43
CA ASN A 166 -1.79 16.82 11.40
C ASN A 166 -1.04 18.13 11.70
N GLY A 167 -1.62 19.29 11.35
CA GLY A 167 -1.04 20.60 11.68
C GLY A 167 -1.18 20.97 13.16
N VAL A 168 -2.29 20.59 13.80
CA VAL A 168 -2.52 20.77 15.24
C VAL A 168 -1.61 19.86 16.06
N ASP A 169 -1.43 18.62 15.63
CA ASP A 169 -0.51 17.67 16.28
C ASP A 169 0.93 18.18 16.20
N TYR A 170 1.36 18.66 15.03
CA TYR A 170 2.68 19.26 14.84
C TYR A 170 2.91 20.51 15.69
N LEU A 171 1.87 21.35 15.85
CA LEU A 171 1.94 22.53 16.73
C LEU A 171 1.92 22.15 18.21
N SER A 172 1.22 21.09 18.59
CA SER A 172 1.17 20.60 19.97
C SER A 172 2.51 20.00 20.38
N ASP A 173 3.12 19.19 19.53
CA ASP A 173 4.48 18.66 19.75
C ASP A 173 5.54 19.78 19.80
N TYR A 174 5.35 20.83 19.01
CA TYR A 174 6.23 22.02 19.06
C TYR A 174 6.07 22.85 20.34
N LEU A 175 4.87 22.90 20.93
CA LEU A 175 4.58 23.65 22.17
C LEU A 175 4.97 22.88 23.44
N VAL A 176 5.07 21.55 23.36
CA VAL A 176 5.46 20.68 24.48
C VAL A 176 6.99 20.51 24.56
N HIS A 177 7.73 20.94 23.53
CA HIS A 177 9.19 21.00 23.51
C HIS A 177 9.75 22.39 23.84
#